data_AF-A0A1B7NMC0-F1
#
_entry.id   AF-A0A1B7NMC0-F1
#
_cell.length_a   1.000
_cell.length_b   1.000
_cell.length_c   1.000
_cell.angle_alpha   90.00
_cell.angle_beta   90.00
_cell.angle_gamma   90.00
#
_symmetry.space_group_name_H-M   'P 1'
#
loop_
_entity.id
_entity.type
_entity.pdbx_description
1 polymer ?
#
loop_
_entity_poly.entity_id
_entity_poly.type
_entity_poly.pdbx_seq_one_letter_code
_entity_poly.pdbx_strand_id
1 'polypeptide(L)'
;SVEFFNDIFIPPSLLLDGARFDFADQVWIWDNGEGAVFYFDIGETVRFRVEAEEWHDQVPDAPDDQDGVALMERKPPYSIIGSMQIAGLGLVAWWS
;
A
#
# COMPACT_ATOMS: atom_id res chain seq x y z
N SER A 1 -15.22 6.98 -3.44
CA SER A 1 -14.86 5.83 -2.60
C SER A 1 -14.51 4.66 -3.50
N VAL A 2 -13.47 3.89 -3.18
CA VAL A 2 -13.02 2.73 -3.96
C VAL A 2 -13.52 1.44 -3.28
N GLU A 3 -14.76 1.43 -2.81
CA GLU A 3 -15.36 0.36 -1.98
C GLU A 3 -15.40 -1.03 -2.64
N PHE A 4 -15.27 -1.11 -3.96
CA PHE A 4 -15.34 -2.36 -4.72
C PHE A 4 -13.97 -3.03 -4.96
N PHE A 5 -12.87 -2.36 -4.61
CA PHE A 5 -11.51 -2.80 -4.94
C PHE A 5 -10.57 -2.60 -3.74
N ASN A 6 -9.72 -3.59 -3.48
CA ASN A 6 -8.90 -3.65 -2.26
C ASN A 6 -7.40 -3.89 -2.53
N ASP A 7 -6.99 -4.13 -3.77
CA ASP A 7 -5.60 -4.43 -4.10
C ASP A 7 -4.81 -3.16 -4.46
N ILE A 8 -4.59 -2.34 -3.44
CA ILE A 8 -3.85 -1.08 -3.54
C ILE A 8 -2.69 -1.14 -2.55
N PHE A 9 -1.47 -1.05 -3.05
CA PHE A 9 -0.28 -1.05 -2.22
C PHE A 9 0.45 0.31 -2.30
N ILE A 10 0.83 0.85 -1.16
CA ILE A 10 1.68 2.04 -1.04
C ILE A 10 3.05 1.57 -0.53
N PRO A 11 4.08 1.47 -1.38
CA PRO A 11 5.42 1.09 -0.96
C PRO A 11 6.00 2.07 0.08
N PRO A 12 6.83 1.60 1.03
CA PRO A 12 7.51 2.47 1.98
C PRO A 12 8.32 3.61 1.33
N SER A 13 8.99 3.29 0.22
CA SER A 13 9.76 4.26 -0.57
C SER A 13 8.89 5.32 -1.23
N LEU A 14 7.58 5.13 -1.27
CA LEU A 14 6.57 6.02 -1.84
C LEU A 14 5.68 6.67 -0.77
N LEU A 15 6.13 6.70 0.49
CA LEU A 15 5.56 7.52 1.55
C LEU A 15 6.29 8.87 1.68
N LEU A 16 5.71 9.76 2.48
CA LEU A 16 6.32 11.04 2.85
C LEU A 16 7.72 10.83 3.42
N ASP A 17 8.62 11.79 3.18
CA ASP A 17 9.94 11.76 3.80
C ASP A 17 9.82 11.80 5.33
N GLY A 18 10.66 11.02 6.01
CA GLY A 18 10.55 10.78 7.46
C GLY A 18 9.52 9.72 7.87
N ALA A 19 8.79 9.11 6.93
CA ALA A 19 7.90 8.00 7.24
C ALA A 19 8.68 6.74 7.64
N ARG A 20 8.21 6.06 8.68
CA ARG A 20 8.80 4.82 9.21
C ARG A 20 7.72 3.89 9.76
N PHE A 21 8.01 2.60 9.76
CA PHE A 21 7.14 1.62 10.38
C PHE A 21 7.51 1.42 11.86
N ASP A 22 6.50 1.46 12.72
CA ASP A 22 6.63 1.03 14.11
C ASP A 22 6.25 -0.45 14.22
N PHE A 23 7.22 -1.29 14.52
CA PHE A 23 7.00 -2.74 14.63
C PHE A 23 6.26 -3.14 15.90
N ALA A 24 6.32 -2.35 16.98
CA ALA A 24 5.63 -2.67 18.22
C ALA A 24 4.12 -2.45 18.05
N ASP A 25 3.76 -1.31 17.46
CA ASP A 25 2.36 -0.90 17.27
C ASP A 25 1.79 -1.30 15.90
N GLN A 26 2.61 -1.88 15.01
CA GLN A 26 2.24 -2.31 13.66
C GLN A 26 1.59 -1.18 12.83
N VAL A 27 2.14 0.03 12.94
CA VAL A 27 1.58 1.24 12.33
C VAL A 27 2.67 2.03 11.60
N TRP A 28 2.31 2.63 10.47
CA TRP A 28 3.18 3.61 9.82
C TRP A 28 3.06 4.96 10.55
N ILE A 29 4.19 5.63 10.71
CA ILE A 29 4.30 6.91 11.38
C ILE A 29 5.03 7.87 10.44
N TRP A 30 4.57 9.11 10.38
CA TRP A 30 5.24 10.21 9.70
C TRP A 30 5.65 11.29 10.70
N ASP A 31 6.96 11.55 10.80
CA ASP A 31 7.51 12.72 11.49
C ASP A 31 7.69 13.85 10.46
N ASN A 32 7.01 14.98 10.66
CA ASN A 32 7.07 16.08 9.71
C ASN A 32 8.34 16.94 9.84
N GLY A 33 9.23 16.63 10.79
CA GLY A 33 10.45 17.39 11.07
C GLY A 33 10.21 18.70 11.83
N GLU A 34 8.96 19.04 12.14
CA GLU A 34 8.57 20.24 12.89
C GLU A 34 8.12 19.92 14.32
N GLY A 35 8.38 18.69 14.78
CA GLY A 35 8.04 18.21 16.11
C GLY A 35 6.63 17.63 16.22
N ALA A 36 5.90 17.48 15.11
CA ALA A 36 4.63 16.79 15.06
C ALA A 36 4.78 15.38 14.45
N VAL A 37 4.08 14.43 15.06
CA VAL A 37 4.08 13.02 14.66
C VAL A 37 2.67 12.62 14.26
N PHE A 38 2.54 12.02 13.09
CA PHE A 38 1.27 11.60 12.51
C PHE A 38 1.25 10.09 12.31
N TYR A 39 0.09 9.48 12.53
CA TYR A 39 -0.11 8.04 12.45
C TYR A 39 -1.01 7.71 11.26
N PHE A 40 -0.62 6.73 10.46
CA PHE A 40 -1.46 6.21 9.39
C PHE A 40 -2.51 5.26 9.99
N ASP A 41 -3.52 5.84 10.62
CA ASP A 41 -4.54 5.10 11.37
C ASP A 41 -5.43 4.24 10.46
N ILE A 42 -5.76 3.03 10.94
CA ILE A 42 -6.65 2.11 10.23
C ILE A 42 -8.09 2.64 10.30
N GLY A 43 -8.77 2.63 9.16
CA GLY A 43 -10.17 3.07 9.04
C GLY A 43 -10.34 4.55 8.69
N GLU A 44 -9.25 5.31 8.65
CA GLU A 44 -9.28 6.71 8.23
C GLU A 44 -9.28 6.87 6.71
N THR A 45 -9.88 7.97 6.25
CA THR A 45 -9.90 8.27 4.81
C THR A 45 -8.57 8.86 4.37
N VAL A 46 -7.99 8.28 3.31
CA VAL A 46 -6.72 8.71 2.74
C VAL A 46 -6.87 9.22 1.30
N ARG A 47 -5.95 10.11 0.91
CA ARG A 47 -5.69 10.48 -0.47
C ARG A 47 -4.35 9.87 -0.88
N PHE A 48 -4.34 9.19 -2.02
CA PHE A 48 -3.11 8.69 -2.64
C PHE A 48 -3.13 9.04 -4.12
N ARG A 49 -1.97 9.02 -4.75
CA ARG A 49 -1.84 9.14 -6.21
C ARG A 49 -1.54 7.76 -6.79
N VAL A 50 -2.18 7.40 -7.89
CA VAL A 50 -1.85 6.19 -8.65
C VAL A 50 -0.52 6.42 -9.36
N GLU A 51 0.45 5.53 -9.12
CA GLU A 51 1.77 5.56 -9.78
C GLU A 51 1.88 4.48 -10.86
N ALA A 52 1.30 3.30 -10.61
CA ALA A 52 1.29 2.21 -11.57
C ALA A 52 0.06 1.30 -11.43
N GLU A 53 -0.24 0.63 -12.52
CA GLU A 53 -1.25 -0.42 -12.66
C GLU A 53 -0.55 -1.70 -13.09
N GLU A 54 -0.80 -2.80 -12.38
CA GLU A 54 -0.21 -4.09 -12.68
C GLU A 54 -1.30 -5.10 -13.07
N TRP A 55 -1.04 -5.87 -14.12
CA TRP A 55 -1.93 -6.92 -14.60
C TRP A 55 -1.19 -8.25 -14.55
N HIS A 56 -1.81 -9.25 -13.92
CA HIS A 56 -1.18 -10.55 -13.71
C HIS A 56 -1.97 -11.64 -14.42
N ASP A 57 -1.27 -12.46 -15.21
CA ASP A 57 -1.88 -13.59 -15.90
C ASP A 57 -2.43 -14.61 -14.89
N GLN A 58 -3.61 -15.14 -15.19
CA GLN A 58 -4.35 -16.09 -14.36
C GLN A 58 -4.43 -17.47 -15.02
N VAL A 59 -3.56 -17.74 -16.00
CA VAL A 59 -3.45 -19.06 -16.64
C VAL A 59 -3.22 -20.13 -15.56
N PRO A 60 -4.01 -21.22 -15.55
CA PRO A 60 -3.83 -22.31 -14.62
C PRO A 60 -2.48 -23.01 -14.82
N ASP A 61 -1.84 -23.39 -13.73
CA ASP A 61 -0.63 -24.22 -13.77
C ASP A 61 -0.94 -25.60 -14.37
N ALA A 62 0.03 -26.17 -15.10
CA ALA A 62 -0.13 -27.48 -15.73
C ALA A 62 -0.27 -28.58 -14.66
N PRO A 63 -1.06 -29.64 -14.92
CA PRO A 63 -1.37 -30.66 -13.92
C PRO A 63 -0.16 -31.46 -13.38
N ASP A 64 1.02 -31.43 -14.03
CA ASP A 64 2.22 -32.19 -13.64
C ASP A 64 3.18 -31.43 -12.69
N ASP A 65 2.92 -30.17 -12.34
CA ASP A 65 3.78 -29.35 -11.46
C ASP A 65 3.38 -29.42 -9.96
N GLN A 66 2.59 -30.42 -9.57
CA GLN A 66 2.00 -30.53 -8.22
C GLN A 66 3.01 -30.84 -7.10
N ASP A 67 4.22 -31.30 -7.43
CA ASP A 67 5.21 -31.74 -6.42
C ASP A 67 6.31 -30.70 -6.11
N GLY A 68 6.34 -29.55 -6.80
CA GLY A 68 7.43 -28.56 -6.64
C GLY A 68 7.00 -27.10 -6.50
N VAL A 69 5.78 -26.75 -6.93
CA VAL A 69 5.27 -25.38 -6.88
C VAL A 69 4.40 -25.19 -5.66
N ALA A 70 4.95 -25.48 -4.48
CA ALA A 70 4.39 -24.95 -3.25
C ALA A 70 4.49 -23.42 -3.33
N LEU A 71 3.34 -22.75 -3.41
CA LEU A 71 3.17 -21.33 -3.06
C LEU A 71 3.92 -20.32 -3.95
N MET A 72 3.86 -20.45 -5.27
CA MET A 72 3.87 -19.21 -6.06
C MET A 72 2.55 -18.50 -5.71
N GLU A 73 2.59 -17.55 -4.77
CA GLU A 73 1.42 -16.74 -4.41
C GLU A 73 0.81 -16.20 -5.70
N ARG A 74 -0.36 -16.72 -6.08
CA ARG A 74 -1.07 -16.24 -7.26
C ARG A 74 -1.39 -14.78 -7.03
N LYS A 75 -0.70 -13.92 -7.76
CA LYS A 75 -0.93 -12.49 -7.70
C LYS A 75 -2.36 -12.19 -8.17
N PRO A 76 -3.00 -11.17 -7.60
CA PRO A 76 -4.33 -10.74 -8.03
C PRO A 76 -4.29 -10.33 -9.50
N PRO A 77 -5.35 -10.54 -10.29
CA PRO A 77 -5.35 -10.23 -11.72
C PRO A 77 -5.07 -8.76 -12.02
N TYR A 78 -5.38 -7.87 -11.08
CA TYR A 78 -5.17 -6.44 -11.18
C TYR A 78 -4.80 -5.87 -9.81
N SER A 79 -3.72 -5.08 -9.75
CA SER A 79 -3.26 -4.37 -8.54
C SER A 79 -2.81 -2.96 -8.88
N ILE A 80 -2.89 -2.06 -7.90
CA ILE A 80 -2.48 -0.66 -8.03
C ILE A 80 -1.31 -0.39 -7.09
N ILE A 81 -0.26 0.24 -7.61
CA ILE A 81 0.78 0.86 -6.81
C ILE A 81 0.47 2.35 -6.69
N GLY A 82 0.33 2.83 -5.45
CA GLY A 82 0.10 4.23 -5.16
C GLY A 82 1.25 4.88 -4.39
N SER A 83 1.17 6.19 -4.25
CA SER A 83 2.08 7.00 -3.44
C SER A 83 1.34 8.01 -2.56
N MET A 84 2.01 8.44 -1.51
CA MET A 84 1.57 9.52 -0.61
C MET A 84 2.70 10.54 -0.38
N GLN A 85 3.64 10.70 -1.31
CA GLN A 85 4.89 11.47 -1.11
C GLN A 85 4.76 13.00 -1.17
N ILE A 86 3.57 13.51 -1.48
CA ILE A 86 3.35 14.94 -1.74
C ILE A 86 2.40 15.50 -0.69
N ALA A 87 2.67 16.72 -0.23
CA ALA A 87 1.79 17.44 0.68
C ALA A 87 0.33 17.45 0.18
N GLY A 88 -0.61 17.16 1.07
CA GLY A 88 -2.02 16.98 0.74
C GLY A 88 -2.46 15.53 0.46
N LEU A 89 -1.53 14.57 0.39
CA LEU A 89 -1.77 13.11 0.35
C LEU A 89 -1.61 12.48 1.75
N GLY A 90 -1.90 11.19 1.90
CA GLY A 90 -2.01 10.55 3.21
C GLY A 90 -3.40 10.77 3.80
N LEU A 91 -3.53 10.75 5.13
CA LEU A 91 -4.82 10.92 5.77
C LEU A 91 -5.36 12.32 5.50
N VAL A 92 -6.65 12.42 5.18
CA VAL A 92 -7.31 13.70 4.89
C VAL A 92 -7.26 14.63 6.12
N ALA A 93 -7.34 14.07 7.32
CA ALA A 93 -7.32 14.79 8.59
C ALA A 93 -5.99 15.51 8.90
N TRP A 94 -4.88 15.19 8.21
CA TRP A 94 -3.60 15.86 8.45
C TRP A 94 -3.52 17.27 7.84
N TRP A 95 -4.43 17.58 6.92
CA TRP A 95 -4.35 18.79 6.07
C TRP A 95 -5.48 19.78 6.36
N SER A 96 -6.18 19.62 7.48
CA SER A 96 -7.30 20.48 7.92
C SER A 96 -6.88 21.50 8.96
#